data_AF-A0A0F9XZA4-F1
#
_entry.id   AF-A0A0F9XZA4-F1
#
_cell.length_a   1.000
_cell.length_b   1.000
_cell.length_c   1.000
_cell.angle_alpha   90.00
_cell.angle_beta   90.00
_cell.angle_gamma   90.00
#
_symmetry.space_group_name_H-M   'P 1'
#
loop_
_entity.id
_entity.type
_entity.pdbx_description
1 polymer ?
#
loop_
_entity_poly.entity_id
_entity_poly.type
_entity_poly.pdbx_seq_one_letter_code
_entity_poly.pdbx_strand_id
1 'polypeptide(L)'
;MKWALNSRQFGDVFRIVGAMLLIVVMFFVGVVLLKEEYLAGGAFVSFVGVMCAVGFVIAQWPRLSELSILGSSLKLKELTTEAEQEIESLKRGRLNLYRTAMSLTLRHPSGWGDLYSDGRVPGFLAVVDMIRDERLLPDLADEVMKNCNLLISSHFNGLSQFSHDATNFDLRGVTPDDLPTVFRAWAMREGLDYVTIEPTARIAKEVERLDCLLQVSQEAQATNP
;
A
#
# COMPACT_ATOMS: atom_id res chain seq x y z
N MET A 1 -12.73 38.63 -7.90
CA MET A 1 -11.82 38.21 -8.99
C MET A 1 -11.34 39.36 -9.91
N LYS A 2 -12.09 40.45 -10.13
CA LYS A 2 -11.67 41.60 -10.98
C LYS A 2 -10.45 42.40 -10.50
N TRP A 3 -10.15 42.43 -9.20
CA TRP A 3 -9.04 43.22 -8.64
C TRP A 3 -7.64 42.64 -8.94
N ALA A 4 -7.51 41.31 -9.07
CA ALA A 4 -6.21 40.67 -9.31
C ALA A 4 -5.71 40.87 -10.76
N LEU A 5 -6.61 40.89 -11.75
CA LEU A 5 -6.27 41.12 -13.16
C LEU A 5 -5.73 42.54 -13.40
N ASN A 6 -6.26 43.55 -12.71
CA ASN A 6 -5.82 44.93 -12.88
C ASN A 6 -4.36 45.11 -12.40
N SER A 7 -3.97 44.46 -11.31
CA SER A 7 -2.60 44.58 -10.76
C SER A 7 -1.52 43.96 -11.65
N ARG A 8 -1.80 42.81 -12.29
CA ARG A 8 -0.88 42.16 -13.25
C ARG A 8 -0.73 43.00 -14.52
N GLN A 9 -1.84 43.52 -15.05
CA GLN A 9 -1.83 44.33 -16.26
C GLN A 9 -1.02 45.63 -16.07
N PHE A 10 -1.09 46.26 -14.88
CA PHE A 10 -0.24 47.40 -14.54
C PHE A 10 1.25 47.06 -14.49
N GLY A 11 1.61 45.89 -13.94
CA GLY A 11 3.00 45.43 -13.90
C GLY A 11 3.59 45.14 -15.28
N ASP A 12 2.80 44.52 -16.16
CA ASP A 12 3.20 44.23 -17.54
C ASP A 12 3.39 45.52 -18.34
N VAL A 13 2.47 46.49 -18.18
CA VAL A 13 2.58 47.81 -18.83
C VAL A 13 3.83 48.55 -18.33
N PHE A 14 4.09 48.58 -17.03
CA PHE A 14 5.28 49.24 -16.48
C PHE A 14 6.59 48.60 -16.99
N ARG A 15 6.63 47.27 -17.14
CA ARG A 15 7.79 46.55 -17.69
C ARG A 15 7.99 46.82 -19.17
N ILE A 16 6.92 46.80 -19.97
CA ILE A 16 6.98 47.12 -21.41
C ILE A 16 7.43 48.58 -21.60
N VAL A 17 6.87 49.50 -20.81
CA VAL A 17 7.27 50.91 -20.82
C VAL A 17 8.72 51.08 -20.38
N GLY A 18 9.16 50.36 -19.35
CA GLY A 18 10.56 50.37 -18.90
C GLY A 18 11.52 49.80 -19.94
N ALA A 19 11.17 48.71 -20.62
CA ALA A 19 11.97 48.12 -21.70
C ALA A 19 12.05 49.05 -22.92
N MET A 20 10.93 49.65 -23.32
CA MET A 20 10.88 50.68 -24.37
C MET A 20 11.77 51.87 -24.01
N LEU A 21 11.67 52.38 -22.77
CA LEU A 21 12.46 53.51 -22.31
C LEU A 21 13.96 53.17 -22.31
N LEU A 22 14.34 51.96 -21.89
CA LEU A 22 15.72 51.50 -21.94
C LEU A 22 16.25 51.44 -23.38
N ILE A 23 15.49 50.89 -24.32
CA ILE A 23 15.87 50.86 -25.75
C ILE A 23 16.05 52.28 -26.29
N VAL A 24 15.14 53.21 -25.97
CA VAL A 24 15.21 54.60 -26.42
C VAL A 24 16.44 55.31 -25.85
N VAL A 25 16.73 55.13 -24.55
CA VAL A 25 17.93 55.69 -23.90
C VAL A 25 19.20 55.10 -24.52
N MET A 26 19.25 53.78 -24.72
CA MET A 26 20.42 53.12 -25.31
C MET A 26 20.61 53.50 -26.78
N PHE A 27 19.53 53.71 -27.53
CA PHE A 27 19.60 54.23 -28.89
C PHE A 27 20.18 55.64 -28.91
N PHE A 28 19.74 56.51 -28.00
CA PHE A 28 20.27 57.86 -27.88
C PHE A 28 21.77 57.85 -27.52
N VAL A 29 22.17 57.02 -26.56
CA VAL A 29 23.58 56.78 -26.21
C VAL A 29 24.36 56.29 -27.44
N GLY A 30 23.84 55.32 -28.19
CA GLY A 30 24.46 54.84 -29.42
C GLY A 30 24.66 55.92 -30.48
N VAL A 31 23.69 56.83 -30.64
CA VAL A 31 23.81 57.97 -31.57
C VAL A 31 24.85 58.99 -31.10
N VAL A 32 24.95 59.25 -29.80
CA VAL A 32 25.99 60.13 -29.24
C VAL A 32 27.38 59.53 -29.46
N LEU A 33 27.58 58.24 -29.18
CA LEU A 33 28.87 57.58 -29.42
C LEU A 33 29.23 57.50 -30.92
N LEU A 34 28.23 57.41 -31.80
CA LEU A 34 28.45 57.47 -33.25
C LEU A 34 28.90 58.87 -33.69
N LYS A 35 28.34 59.93 -33.10
CA LYS A 35 28.73 61.32 -33.40
C LYS A 35 30.12 61.69 -32.90
N GLU A 36 30.56 61.12 -31.79
CA GLU A 36 31.90 61.33 -31.25
C GLU A 36 32.96 60.40 -31.88
N GLU A 37 32.61 59.67 -32.96
CA GLU A 37 33.47 58.73 -33.69
C GLU A 37 34.05 57.55 -32.87
N TYR A 38 33.57 57.34 -31.64
CA TYR A 38 33.98 56.20 -30.81
C TYR A 38 33.47 54.85 -31.34
N LEU A 39 32.41 54.84 -32.15
CA LEU A 39 31.90 53.64 -32.81
C LEU A 39 31.91 53.76 -34.33
N ALA A 40 32.44 52.76 -35.00
CA ALA A 40 32.21 52.56 -36.43
C ALA A 40 30.74 52.21 -36.69
N GLY A 41 30.21 52.63 -37.86
CA GLY A 41 28.78 52.43 -38.20
C GLY A 41 28.30 50.97 -38.10
N GLY A 42 29.16 50.00 -38.40
CA GLY A 42 28.84 48.58 -38.22
C GLY A 42 28.68 48.15 -36.75
N ALA A 43 29.48 48.72 -35.85
CA ALA A 43 29.39 48.47 -34.41
C ALA A 43 28.14 49.11 -33.79
N PHE A 44 27.66 50.22 -34.34
CA PHE A 44 26.40 50.83 -33.92
C PHE A 44 25.20 49.93 -34.22
N VAL A 45 25.14 49.34 -35.42
CA VAL A 45 24.02 48.45 -35.81
C VAL A 45 24.00 47.19 -34.96
N SER A 46 25.17 46.59 -34.67
CA SER A 46 25.24 45.42 -33.79
C SER A 46 24.84 45.75 -32.35
N PHE A 47 25.26 46.91 -31.84
CA PHE A 47 24.86 47.40 -30.52
C PHE A 47 23.34 47.57 -30.41
N VAL A 48 22.70 48.23 -31.38
CA VAL A 48 21.24 48.41 -31.41
C VAL A 48 20.54 47.05 -31.54
N GLY A 49 21.05 46.14 -32.36
CA GLY A 49 20.49 44.80 -32.53
C GLY A 49 20.49 43.99 -31.22
N VAL A 50 21.59 44.00 -30.48
CA VAL A 50 21.69 43.33 -29.18
C VAL A 50 20.73 43.95 -28.16
N MET A 51 20.62 45.28 -28.12
CA MET A 51 19.72 45.95 -27.18
C MET A 51 18.24 45.68 -27.49
N CYS A 52 17.85 45.61 -28.76
CA CYS A 52 16.52 45.17 -29.17
C CYS A 52 16.22 43.73 -28.75
N ALA A 53 17.18 42.81 -28.93
CA ALA A 53 17.04 41.42 -28.51
C ALA A 53 16.88 41.31 -26.98
N VAL A 54 17.69 42.04 -26.21
CA VAL A 54 17.61 42.08 -24.74
C VAL A 54 16.27 42.66 -24.28
N GLY A 55 15.81 43.76 -24.87
CA GLY A 55 14.52 44.36 -24.55
C GLY A 55 13.34 43.42 -24.84
N PHE A 56 13.42 42.64 -25.93
CA PHE A 56 12.43 41.62 -26.26
C PHE A 56 12.38 40.48 -25.22
N VAL A 57 13.54 40.00 -24.77
CA VAL A 57 13.64 38.97 -23.73
C VAL A 57 13.05 39.47 -22.40
N ILE A 58 13.35 40.70 -21.99
CA ILE A 58 12.82 41.30 -20.77
C ILE A 58 11.28 41.40 -20.81
N ALA A 59 10.73 41.74 -21.98
CA ALA A 59 9.29 41.83 -22.19
C ALA A 59 8.58 40.46 -22.12
N GLN A 60 9.23 39.37 -22.55
CA GLN A 60 8.66 38.02 -22.55
C GLN A 60 9.02 37.17 -21.32
N TRP A 61 9.94 37.63 -20.47
CA TRP A 61 10.41 36.92 -19.26
C TRP A 61 9.30 36.36 -18.35
N PRO A 62 8.22 37.10 -18.01
CA PRO A 62 7.19 36.57 -17.11
C PRO A 62 6.44 35.37 -17.72
N ARG A 63 6.19 35.38 -19.04
CA ARG A 63 5.48 34.28 -19.72
C ARG A 63 6.33 33.01 -19.77
N LEU A 64 7.63 33.15 -20.00
CA LEU A 64 8.57 32.02 -19.95
C LEU A 64 8.66 31.44 -18.53
N SER A 65 8.68 32.31 -17.51
CA SER A 65 8.64 31.90 -16.11
C SER A 65 7.34 31.19 -15.75
N GLU A 66 6.19 31.66 -16.22
CA GLU A 66 4.90 31.02 -15.97
C GLU A 66 4.83 29.63 -16.61
N LEU A 67 5.34 29.46 -17.84
CA LEU A 67 5.40 28.14 -18.51
C LEU A 67 6.34 27.16 -17.79
N SER A 68 7.48 27.63 -17.28
CA SER A 68 8.43 26.81 -16.51
C SER A 68 7.84 26.35 -15.17
N ILE A 69 7.16 27.25 -14.46
CA ILE A 69 6.48 26.94 -13.19
C ILE A 69 5.31 25.99 -13.43
N LEU A 70 4.50 26.23 -14.47
CA LEU A 70 3.37 25.38 -14.80
C LEU A 70 3.83 23.97 -15.21
N GLY A 71 4.87 23.87 -16.04
CA GLY A 71 5.46 22.59 -16.45
C GLY A 71 6.01 21.80 -15.27
N SER A 72 6.71 22.47 -14.34
CA SER A 72 7.20 21.82 -13.12
C SER A 72 6.06 21.34 -12.22
N SER A 73 4.98 22.13 -12.09
CA SER A 73 3.83 21.75 -11.26
C SER A 73 3.03 20.57 -11.84
N LEU A 74 2.91 20.52 -13.17
CA LEU A 74 2.24 19.42 -13.87
C LEU A 74 3.05 18.13 -13.73
N LYS A 75 4.37 18.22 -13.92
CA LYS A 75 5.29 17.09 -13.78
C LYS A 75 5.31 16.54 -12.35
N LEU A 76 5.25 17.43 -11.34
CA LEU A 76 5.13 16.98 -9.95
C LEU A 76 3.83 16.22 -9.71
N LYS A 77 2.71 16.73 -10.22
CA LYS A 77 1.39 16.10 -10.06
C LYS A 77 1.34 14.74 -10.76
N GLU A 78 1.96 14.64 -11.94
CA GLU A 78 2.07 13.39 -12.68
C GLU A 78 2.90 12.38 -11.89
N LEU A 79 4.09 12.77 -11.40
CA LEU A 79 4.95 11.93 -10.55
C LEU A 79 4.27 11.50 -9.25
N THR A 80 3.48 12.37 -8.60
CA THR A 80 2.73 11.98 -7.39
C THR A 80 1.61 10.99 -7.72
N THR A 81 0.93 11.17 -8.85
CA THR A 81 -0.14 10.25 -9.28
C THR A 81 0.44 8.89 -9.64
N GLU A 82 1.58 8.87 -10.33
CA GLU A 82 2.31 7.65 -10.68
C GLU A 82 2.79 6.92 -9.42
N ALA A 83 3.35 7.64 -8.46
CA ALA A 83 3.74 7.07 -7.17
C ALA A 83 2.55 6.49 -6.37
N GLU A 84 1.40 7.18 -6.36
CA GLU A 84 0.17 6.66 -5.75
C GLU A 84 -0.30 5.35 -6.43
N GLN A 85 -0.25 5.29 -7.77
CA GLN A 85 -0.58 4.08 -8.52
C GLN A 85 0.39 2.94 -8.23
N GLU A 86 1.69 3.22 -8.13
CA GLU A 86 2.70 2.24 -7.78
C GLU A 86 2.49 1.69 -6.37
N ILE A 87 2.22 2.55 -5.38
CA ILE A 87 1.93 2.14 -4.00
C ILE A 87 0.69 1.23 -3.96
N GLU A 88 -0.37 1.58 -4.70
CA GLU A 88 -1.57 0.75 -4.77
C GLU A 88 -1.31 -0.59 -5.47
N SER A 89 -0.49 -0.59 -6.52
CA SER A 89 -0.07 -1.82 -7.21
C SER A 89 0.74 -2.73 -6.29
N LEU A 90 1.63 -2.16 -5.47
CA LEU A 90 2.45 -2.87 -4.52
C LEU A 90 1.61 -3.43 -3.36
N LYS A 91 0.60 -2.67 -2.90
CA LYS A 91 -0.39 -3.17 -1.94
C LYS A 91 -1.13 -4.38 -2.51
N ARG A 92 -1.65 -4.28 -3.74
CA ARG A 92 -2.32 -5.41 -4.43
C ARG A 92 -1.40 -6.62 -4.62
N GLY A 93 -0.13 -6.38 -4.97
CA GLY A 93 0.88 -7.43 -5.10
C GLY A 93 1.09 -8.19 -3.80
N ARG A 94 1.24 -7.48 -2.67
CA ARG A 94 1.37 -8.10 -1.34
C ARG A 94 0.15 -8.94 -0.97
N LEU A 95 -1.07 -8.43 -1.20
CA LEU A 95 -2.30 -9.20 -0.97
C LEU A 95 -2.32 -10.51 -1.77
N ASN A 96 -1.93 -10.46 -3.04
CA ASN A 96 -1.88 -11.64 -3.91
C ASN A 96 -0.79 -12.64 -3.51
N LEU A 97 0.34 -12.17 -2.98
CA LEU A 97 1.38 -13.04 -2.42
C LEU A 97 0.86 -13.80 -1.21
N TYR A 98 0.23 -13.12 -0.26
CA TYR A 98 -0.35 -13.75 0.93
C TYR A 98 -1.49 -14.72 0.60
N ARG A 99 -2.35 -14.36 -0.35
CA ARG A 99 -3.33 -15.29 -0.96
C ARG A 99 -2.70 -16.57 -1.47
N THR A 100 -1.62 -16.41 -2.23
CA THR A 100 -0.91 -17.53 -2.84
C THR A 100 -0.25 -18.38 -1.76
N ALA A 101 0.40 -17.76 -0.77
CA ALA A 101 1.01 -18.43 0.36
C ALA A 101 -0.02 -19.25 1.15
N MET A 102 -1.17 -18.67 1.51
CA MET A 102 -2.27 -19.39 2.16
C MET A 102 -2.74 -20.57 1.30
N SER A 103 -2.96 -20.38 0.00
CA SER A 103 -3.38 -21.46 -0.89
C SER A 103 -2.37 -22.61 -0.95
N LEU A 104 -1.08 -22.28 -0.88
CA LEU A 104 0.00 -23.26 -0.91
C LEU A 104 0.05 -24.07 0.38
N THR A 105 -0.16 -23.42 1.54
CA THR A 105 -0.25 -24.13 2.82
C THR A 105 -1.44 -25.09 2.88
N LEU A 106 -2.49 -24.83 2.10
CA LEU A 106 -3.71 -25.64 2.09
C LEU A 106 -3.70 -26.78 1.05
N ARG A 107 -2.73 -26.77 0.12
CA ARG A 107 -2.72 -27.61 -1.09
C ARG A 107 -2.55 -29.10 -0.84
N HIS A 108 -1.75 -29.47 0.15
CA HIS A 108 -1.45 -30.87 0.43
C HIS A 108 -2.10 -31.29 1.75
N PRO A 109 -3.20 -32.06 1.74
CA PRO A 109 -3.68 -32.71 2.95
C PRO A 109 -2.57 -33.63 3.48
N SER A 110 -2.45 -33.71 4.80
CA SER A 110 -1.49 -34.56 5.48
C SER A 110 -1.50 -35.98 4.87
N GLY A 111 -0.32 -36.56 4.64
CA GLY A 111 -0.22 -37.94 4.17
C GLY A 111 -0.78 -38.95 5.20
N TRP A 112 -0.77 -40.22 4.82
CA TRP A 112 -1.34 -41.37 5.56
C TRP A 112 -0.86 -41.55 7.03
N GLY A 113 0.13 -40.78 7.51
CA GLY A 113 0.61 -40.78 8.89
C GLY A 113 -0.12 -39.81 9.84
N ASP A 114 -1.05 -38.99 9.35
CA ASP A 114 -1.71 -37.94 10.11
C ASP A 114 -3.24 -38.15 10.22
N LEU A 115 -3.64 -39.38 10.55
CA LEU A 115 -5.05 -39.80 10.68
C LEU A 115 -5.92 -38.86 11.54
N TYR A 116 -5.31 -38.11 12.46
CA TYR A 116 -5.98 -37.31 13.48
C TYR A 116 -5.49 -35.85 13.55
N SER A 117 -4.56 -35.44 12.68
CA SER A 117 -3.96 -34.10 12.67
C SER A 117 -3.92 -33.55 11.26
N ASP A 118 -4.34 -32.30 11.10
CA ASP A 118 -4.23 -31.60 9.83
C ASP A 118 -2.89 -30.85 9.80
N GLY A 119 -1.89 -31.44 9.15
CA GLY A 119 -0.53 -30.92 9.02
C GLY A 119 -0.45 -29.58 8.29
N ARG A 120 -1.56 -29.09 7.71
CA ARG A 120 -1.66 -27.77 7.08
C ARG A 120 -1.80 -26.64 8.10
N VAL A 121 -2.33 -26.95 9.30
CA VAL A 121 -2.65 -25.94 10.32
C VAL A 121 -1.43 -25.12 10.77
N PRO A 122 -0.27 -25.71 11.08
CA PRO A 122 0.90 -24.93 11.49
C PRO A 122 1.40 -23.98 10.40
N GLY A 123 1.41 -24.44 9.14
CA GLY A 123 1.82 -23.62 8.00
C GLY A 123 0.84 -22.46 7.76
N PHE A 124 -0.46 -22.74 7.86
CA PHE A 124 -1.49 -21.73 7.73
C PHE A 124 -1.40 -20.66 8.84
N LEU A 125 -1.27 -21.07 10.10
CA LEU A 125 -1.13 -20.14 11.23
C LEU A 125 0.10 -19.24 11.09
N ALA A 126 1.24 -19.79 10.65
CA ALA A 126 2.43 -18.99 10.37
C ALA A 126 2.19 -17.92 9.29
N VAL A 127 1.41 -18.23 8.25
CA VAL A 127 1.03 -17.26 7.23
C VAL A 127 0.08 -16.20 7.78
N VAL A 128 -0.87 -16.58 8.64
CA VAL A 128 -1.77 -15.63 9.32
C VAL A 128 -0.99 -14.68 10.23
N ASP A 129 0.01 -15.16 10.97
CA ASP A 129 0.85 -14.31 11.81
C ASP A 129 1.63 -13.30 10.98
N MET A 130 2.18 -13.70 9.83
CA MET A 130 2.81 -12.76 8.89
C MET A 130 1.81 -11.71 8.35
N ILE A 131 0.57 -12.11 8.08
CA ILE A 131 -0.51 -11.19 7.65
C ILE A 131 -0.86 -10.19 8.77
N ARG A 132 -0.86 -10.63 10.04
CA ARG A 132 -1.07 -9.75 11.20
C ARG A 132 0.07 -8.74 11.35
N ASP A 133 1.32 -9.20 11.26
CA ASP A 133 2.50 -8.35 11.36
C ASP A 133 2.52 -7.26 10.27
N GLU A 134 2.07 -7.59 9.06
CA GLU A 134 1.93 -6.64 7.96
C GLU A 134 0.66 -5.79 7.99
N ARG A 135 -0.23 -5.99 8.98
CA ARG A 135 -1.52 -5.30 9.13
C ARG A 135 -2.44 -5.45 7.90
N LEU A 136 -2.36 -6.60 7.24
CA LEU A 136 -3.17 -6.92 6.06
C LEU A 136 -4.41 -7.75 6.41
N LEU A 137 -4.60 -8.12 7.69
CA LEU A 137 -5.72 -8.95 8.14
C LEU A 137 -7.11 -8.41 7.70
N PRO A 138 -7.42 -7.10 7.79
CA PRO A 138 -8.71 -6.58 7.34
C PRO A 138 -8.95 -6.79 5.83
N ASP A 139 -7.89 -6.68 5.02
CA ASP A 139 -7.98 -6.83 3.57
C ASP A 139 -8.07 -8.33 3.13
N LEU A 140 -7.75 -9.28 4.02
CA LEU A 140 -7.80 -10.74 3.76
C LEU A 140 -8.79 -11.48 4.69
N ALA A 141 -9.58 -10.78 5.50
CA ALA A 141 -10.40 -11.38 6.55
C ALA A 141 -11.32 -12.50 6.03
N ASP A 142 -12.04 -12.26 4.94
CA ASP A 142 -12.94 -13.24 4.32
C ASP A 142 -12.23 -14.54 3.93
N GLU A 143 -11.02 -14.42 3.37
CA GLU A 143 -10.24 -15.56 2.90
C GLU A 143 -9.65 -16.34 4.07
N VAL A 144 -9.15 -15.63 5.09
CA VAL A 144 -8.69 -16.22 6.35
C VAL A 144 -9.83 -16.98 7.01
N MET A 145 -11.01 -16.37 7.15
CA MET A 145 -12.19 -17.03 7.73
C MET A 145 -12.61 -18.27 6.95
N LYS A 146 -12.69 -18.18 5.62
CA LYS A 146 -13.04 -19.32 4.76
C LYS A 146 -12.06 -20.48 4.97
N ASN A 147 -10.77 -20.19 5.04
CA ASN A 147 -9.73 -21.19 5.23
C ASN A 147 -9.73 -21.75 6.65
N CYS A 148 -9.96 -20.92 7.68
CA CYS A 148 -10.17 -21.36 9.05
C CYS A 148 -11.35 -22.34 9.14
N ASN A 149 -12.51 -22.00 8.56
CA ASN A 149 -13.68 -22.87 8.58
C ASN A 149 -13.44 -24.22 7.92
N LEU A 150 -12.68 -24.23 6.82
CA LEU A 150 -12.27 -25.45 6.14
C LEU A 150 -11.39 -26.31 7.05
N LEU A 151 -10.38 -25.71 7.68
CA LEU A 151 -9.46 -26.41 8.58
C LEU A 151 -10.17 -26.90 9.85
N ILE A 152 -11.02 -26.08 10.47
CA ILE A 152 -11.85 -26.44 11.63
C ILE A 152 -12.72 -27.64 11.30
N SER A 153 -13.44 -27.60 10.16
CA SER A 153 -14.30 -28.71 9.74
C SER A 153 -13.50 -29.98 9.47
N SER A 154 -12.34 -29.86 8.82
CA SER A 154 -11.40 -30.97 8.58
C SER A 154 -10.95 -31.61 9.89
N HIS A 155 -10.55 -30.79 10.87
CA HIS A 155 -10.07 -31.23 12.17
C HIS A 155 -11.18 -31.89 13.01
N PHE A 156 -12.35 -31.27 13.04
CA PHE A 156 -13.51 -31.78 13.75
C PHE A 156 -13.95 -33.15 13.20
N ASN A 157 -13.94 -33.30 11.88
CA ASN A 157 -14.25 -34.59 11.24
C ASN A 157 -13.22 -35.68 11.60
N GLY A 158 -11.93 -35.34 11.68
CA GLY A 158 -10.91 -36.28 12.14
C GLY A 158 -11.09 -36.70 13.61
N LEU A 159 -11.39 -35.74 14.49
CA LEU A 159 -11.62 -36.00 15.91
C LEU A 159 -12.90 -36.79 16.20
N SER A 160 -13.99 -36.52 15.45
CA SER A 160 -15.25 -37.26 15.59
C SER A 160 -15.14 -38.73 15.17
N GLN A 161 -14.32 -39.05 14.17
CA GLN A 161 -14.00 -40.44 13.82
C GLN A 161 -13.22 -41.15 14.93
N PHE A 162 -12.26 -40.46 15.57
CA PHE A 162 -11.50 -41.02 16.70
C PHE A 162 -12.36 -41.29 17.94
N SER A 163 -13.28 -40.37 18.26
CA SER A 163 -14.28 -40.50 19.33
C SER A 163 -15.09 -41.79 19.21
N HIS A 164 -15.38 -42.24 17.98
CA HIS A 164 -16.21 -43.41 17.74
C HIS A 164 -15.46 -44.75 17.92
N ASP A 165 -14.13 -44.75 17.81
CA ASP A 165 -13.32 -45.98 17.69
C ASP A 165 -12.44 -46.29 18.92
N ALA A 166 -12.03 -45.30 19.73
CA ALA A 166 -10.92 -45.49 20.69
C ALA A 166 -11.14 -44.96 22.12
N THR A 167 -12.14 -44.11 22.37
CA THR A 167 -12.34 -43.47 23.69
C THR A 167 -13.82 -43.39 24.04
N ASN A 168 -14.21 -43.55 25.31
CA ASN A 168 -15.58 -43.27 25.79
C ASN A 168 -15.94 -41.76 25.74
N PHE A 169 -15.34 -41.03 24.80
CA PHE A 169 -15.51 -39.61 24.57
C PHE A 169 -16.57 -39.46 23.48
N ASP A 170 -17.80 -39.11 23.85
CA ASP A 170 -18.91 -38.95 22.91
C ASP A 170 -18.97 -37.52 22.38
N LEU A 171 -18.77 -37.36 21.07
CA LEU A 171 -18.89 -36.09 20.36
C LEU A 171 -20.24 -35.88 19.66
N ARG A 172 -21.22 -36.77 19.88
CA ARG A 172 -22.55 -36.64 19.27
C ARG A 172 -23.24 -35.36 19.74
N GLY A 173 -23.60 -34.50 18.78
CA GLY A 173 -24.28 -33.24 19.04
C GLY A 173 -23.38 -32.10 19.51
N VAL A 174 -22.06 -32.33 19.60
CA VAL A 174 -21.08 -31.28 19.93
C VAL A 174 -20.77 -30.47 18.68
N THR A 175 -20.82 -29.14 18.77
CA THR A 175 -20.42 -28.27 17.66
C THR A 175 -18.89 -28.05 17.67
N PRO A 176 -18.28 -27.61 16.55
CA PRO A 176 -16.85 -27.28 16.52
C PRO A 176 -16.44 -26.24 17.57
N ASP A 177 -17.33 -25.30 17.89
CA ASP A 177 -17.10 -24.23 18.86
C ASP A 177 -17.12 -24.76 20.30
N ASP A 178 -17.95 -25.78 20.58
CA ASP A 178 -18.08 -26.40 21.89
C ASP A 178 -16.99 -27.45 22.16
N LEU A 179 -16.35 -27.95 21.10
CA LEU A 179 -15.40 -29.06 21.16
C LEU A 179 -14.25 -28.84 22.16
N PRO A 180 -13.58 -27.66 22.21
CA PRO A 180 -12.48 -27.46 23.15
C PRO A 180 -12.93 -27.49 24.61
N THR A 181 -14.14 -27.01 24.88
CA THR A 181 -14.73 -27.00 26.22
C THR A 181 -15.11 -28.41 26.65
N VAL A 182 -15.79 -29.15 25.77
CA VAL A 182 -16.21 -30.55 26.01
C VAL A 182 -14.99 -31.45 26.19
N PHE A 183 -13.95 -31.26 25.38
CA PHE A 183 -12.71 -32.01 25.52
C PHE A 183 -11.99 -31.73 26.84
N ARG A 184 -11.84 -30.45 27.22
CA ARG A 184 -11.24 -30.09 28.51
C ARG A 184 -11.99 -30.70 29.69
N ALA A 185 -13.33 -30.67 29.65
CA ALA A 185 -14.16 -31.26 30.71
C ALA A 185 -13.98 -32.79 30.81
N TRP A 186 -13.91 -33.49 29.66
CA TRP A 186 -13.61 -34.92 29.62
C TRP A 186 -12.21 -35.23 30.13
N ALA A 187 -11.18 -34.50 29.67
CA ALA A 187 -9.80 -34.71 30.08
C ALA A 187 -9.61 -34.55 31.60
N MET A 188 -10.25 -33.53 32.20
CA MET A 188 -10.27 -33.34 33.65
C MET A 188 -10.96 -34.50 34.39
N ARG A 189 -12.06 -35.04 33.85
CA ARG A 189 -12.78 -36.18 34.44
C ARG A 189 -11.95 -37.45 34.48
N GLU A 190 -11.19 -37.71 33.41
CA GLU A 190 -10.34 -38.89 33.30
C GLU A 190 -8.99 -38.73 34.05
N GLY A 191 -8.77 -37.60 34.73
CA GLY A 191 -7.52 -37.34 35.47
C GLY A 191 -6.29 -37.26 34.57
N LEU A 192 -6.48 -36.95 33.28
CA LEU A 192 -5.42 -36.81 32.31
C LEU A 192 -4.76 -35.44 32.52
N ASP A 193 -3.67 -35.43 33.26
CA ASP A 193 -2.69 -34.34 33.15
C ASP A 193 -2.03 -34.44 31.77
N TYR A 194 -1.70 -33.31 31.13
CA TYR A 194 -1.35 -33.18 29.70
C TYR A 194 -0.13 -34.01 29.22
N VAL A 195 0.43 -34.88 30.06
CA VAL A 195 1.79 -35.43 29.96
C VAL A 195 1.85 -36.95 29.74
N THR A 196 0.84 -37.77 30.04
CA THR A 196 1.09 -39.22 30.28
C THR A 196 0.49 -40.26 29.32
N ILE A 197 -0.23 -39.91 28.25
CA ILE A 197 -0.56 -40.89 27.19
C ILE A 197 -0.35 -40.26 25.82
N GLU A 198 0.52 -40.86 25.00
CA GLU A 198 0.91 -40.39 23.66
C GLU A 198 -0.28 -40.00 22.75
N PRO A 199 -1.39 -40.76 22.71
CA PRO A 199 -2.65 -40.34 22.06
C PRO A 199 -3.34 -39.13 22.72
N THR A 200 -3.40 -39.04 24.06
CA THR A 200 -4.08 -37.92 24.75
C THR A 200 -3.32 -36.60 24.64
N ALA A 201 -1.99 -36.63 24.65
CA ALA A 201 -1.15 -35.45 24.40
C ALA A 201 -1.32 -34.96 22.94
N ARG A 202 -1.49 -35.87 21.98
CA ARG A 202 -1.76 -35.53 20.57
C ARG A 202 -3.14 -34.87 20.41
N ILE A 203 -4.18 -35.42 21.04
CA ILE A 203 -5.54 -34.83 20.99
C ILE A 203 -5.58 -33.47 21.69
N ALA A 204 -4.90 -33.32 22.83
CA ALA A 204 -4.81 -32.05 23.52
C ALA A 204 -4.18 -30.95 22.63
N LYS A 205 -3.12 -31.29 21.88
CA LYS A 205 -2.48 -30.39 20.93
C LYS A 205 -3.38 -30.03 19.74
N GLU A 206 -4.18 -30.97 19.26
CA GLU A 206 -5.17 -30.73 18.19
C GLU A 206 -6.34 -29.85 18.66
N VAL A 207 -6.77 -29.99 19.91
CA VAL A 207 -7.78 -29.11 20.52
C VAL A 207 -7.24 -27.70 20.73
N GLU A 208 -5.99 -27.55 21.15
CA GLU A 208 -5.31 -26.25 21.23
C GLU A 208 -5.21 -25.56 19.85
N ARG A 209 -4.94 -26.33 18.79
CA ARG A 209 -4.93 -25.82 17.42
C ARG A 209 -6.31 -25.37 16.96
N LEU A 210 -7.36 -26.09 17.33
CA LEU A 210 -8.75 -25.68 17.08
C LEU A 210 -9.11 -24.38 17.78
N ASP A 211 -8.74 -24.24 19.07
CA ASP A 211 -8.89 -22.98 19.80
C ASP A 211 -8.21 -21.81 19.06
N CYS A 212 -6.98 -22.03 18.58
CA CYS A 212 -6.23 -21.02 17.84
C CYS A 212 -6.94 -20.63 16.54
N LEU A 213 -7.43 -21.59 15.77
CA LEU A 213 -8.20 -21.33 14.54
C LEU A 213 -9.51 -20.59 14.81
N LEU A 214 -10.20 -20.93 15.91
CA LEU A 214 -11.43 -20.25 16.34
C LEU A 214 -11.16 -18.80 16.73
N GLN A 215 -10.09 -18.55 17.49
CA GLN A 215 -9.67 -17.19 17.84
C GLN A 215 -9.33 -16.36 16.60
N VAL A 216 -8.55 -16.93 15.66
CA VAL A 216 -8.23 -16.28 14.38
C VAL A 216 -9.49 -15.97 13.58
N SER A 217 -10.45 -16.90 13.54
CA SER A 217 -11.73 -16.72 12.83
C SER A 217 -12.55 -15.58 13.44
N GLN A 218 -12.66 -15.54 14.77
CA GLN A 218 -13.36 -14.48 15.50
C GLN A 218 -12.71 -13.10 15.32
N GLU A 219 -11.38 -13.05 15.34
CA GLU A 219 -10.63 -11.81 15.08
C GLU A 219 -10.86 -11.30 13.66
N ALA A 220 -10.76 -12.18 12.67
CA ALA A 220 -11.02 -11.85 11.27
C ALA A 220 -12.46 -11.33 11.09
N GLN A 221 -13.44 -11.96 11.75
CA GLN A 221 -14.83 -11.52 11.75
C GLN A 221 -15.01 -10.14 12.40
N ALA A 222 -14.29 -9.83 13.47
CA ALA A 222 -14.35 -8.52 14.14
C ALA A 222 -13.72 -7.39 13.29
N THR A 223 -12.78 -7.73 12.40
CA THR A 223 -12.14 -6.76 11.49
C THR A 223 -12.88 -6.52 10.18
N ASN A 224 -13.94 -7.29 9.89
CA ASN A 224 -14.74 -7.16 8.69
C ASN A 224 -15.93 -6.20 8.95
N PRO A 225 -15.95 -4.97 8.36
CA PRO A 225 -16.96 -3.96 8.64
C PRO A 225 -18.36 -4.28 8.09
#